data_AF-A0A9D1QKF2-F1
#
_entry.id   AF-A0A9D1QKF2-F1
#
_cell.length_a   1.000
_cell.length_b   1.000
_cell.length_c   1.000
_cell.angle_alpha   90.00
_cell.angle_beta   90.00
_cell.angle_gamma   90.00
#
_symmetry.space_group_name_H-M   'P 1'
#
loop_
_entity.id
_entity.type
_entity.pdbx_description
1 polymer ?
#
loop_
_entity_poly.entity_id
_entity_poly.type
_entity_poly.pdbx_seq_one_letter_code
_entity_poly.pdbx_strand_id
1 'polypeptide(L)'
;MATYEYNDKIKFMLPAGYLFSRDEDDEGNEVVSITAGEYENDEGETCYKFICRVSYTEYDPEEADEEFTSDNLLDLLAERMEDSRRMKLPGTPKTILINKGMPFSIFGRVMKMFASIGLIQVSDWSVLQLITK
;
A
#
# COMPACT_ATOMS: atom_id res chain seq x y z
N MET A 1 -13.81 -20.13 30.88
CA MET A 1 -12.45 -19.84 30.40
C MET A 1 -12.42 -20.29 28.96
N ALA A 2 -12.63 -19.38 28.01
CA ALA A 2 -12.70 -19.71 26.59
C ALA A 2 -11.30 -19.61 26.01
N THR A 3 -10.71 -20.77 25.71
CA THR A 3 -9.47 -20.88 24.96
C THR A 3 -9.78 -20.49 23.53
N TYR A 4 -9.34 -19.30 23.10
CA TYR A 4 -9.41 -18.94 21.69
C TYR A 4 -8.35 -19.78 20.95
N GLU A 5 -8.81 -20.75 20.16
CA GLU A 5 -7.94 -21.44 19.22
C GLU A 5 -7.42 -20.41 18.22
N TYR A 6 -6.09 -20.25 18.16
CA TYR A 6 -5.43 -19.44 17.15
C TYR A 6 -5.76 -20.04 15.79
N ASN A 7 -6.53 -19.31 14.98
CA ASN A 7 -7.03 -19.76 13.68
C ASN A 7 -6.30 -18.97 12.59
N ASP A 8 -5.33 -19.60 11.94
CA ASP A 8 -4.56 -19.03 10.82
C ASP A 8 -5.40 -18.73 9.56
N LYS A 9 -6.71 -19.01 9.59
CA LYS A 9 -7.61 -18.76 8.47
C LYS A 9 -8.44 -17.51 8.71
N ILE A 10 -8.04 -16.41 8.09
CA ILE A 10 -8.84 -15.19 8.03
C ILE A 10 -10.00 -15.43 7.04
N LYS A 11 -11.24 -15.29 7.51
CA LYS A 11 -12.43 -15.27 6.66
C LYS A 11 -13.02 -13.87 6.71
N PHE A 12 -13.20 -13.25 5.55
CA PHE A 12 -13.85 -11.95 5.42
C PHE A 12 -14.85 -11.98 4.26
N MET A 13 -15.84 -11.09 4.34
CA MET A 13 -16.78 -10.83 3.24
C MET A 13 -16.40 -9.50 2.60
N LEU A 14 -16.27 -9.50 1.28
CA LEU A 14 -16.14 -8.28 0.52
C LEU A 14 -17.52 -7.74 0.11
N PRO A 15 -17.71 -6.41 0.11
CA PRO A 15 -18.91 -5.81 -0.48
C PRO A 15 -19.04 -6.17 -1.97
N ALA A 16 -20.27 -6.19 -2.48
CA ALA A 16 -20.53 -6.45 -3.89
C ALA A 16 -19.80 -5.42 -4.79
N GLY A 17 -19.18 -5.90 -5.86
CA GLY A 17 -18.41 -5.07 -6.80
C GLY A 17 -16.95 -4.84 -6.39
N TYR A 18 -16.50 -5.41 -5.27
CA TYR A 18 -15.10 -5.49 -4.90
C TYR A 18 -14.56 -6.90 -5.15
N LEU A 19 -13.35 -6.99 -5.70
CA LEU A 19 -12.64 -8.24 -5.94
C LEU A 19 -11.35 -8.25 -5.14
N PHE A 20 -11.03 -9.39 -4.53
CA PHE A 20 -9.75 -9.63 -3.87
C PHE A 20 -8.89 -10.51 -4.77
N SER A 21 -7.64 -10.14 -4.97
CA SER A 21 -6.63 -10.99 -5.59
C SER A 21 -5.38 -11.08 -4.70
N ARG A 22 -4.66 -12.19 -4.85
CA ARG A 22 -3.33 -12.41 -4.28
C ARG A 22 -2.46 -12.91 -5.41
N ASP A 23 -1.39 -12.18 -5.66
CA ASP A 23 -0.45 -12.38 -6.76
C ASP A 23 0.99 -12.30 -6.21
N GLU A 24 1.98 -12.61 -7.04
CA GLU A 24 3.41 -12.37 -6.75
C GLU A 24 3.92 -11.30 -7.71
N ASP A 25 4.75 -10.36 -7.22
CA ASP A 25 5.42 -9.39 -8.09
C ASP A 25 6.66 -9.99 -8.78
N ASP A 26 7.31 -9.19 -9.63
CA ASP A 26 8.48 -9.62 -10.41
C ASP A 26 9.70 -9.97 -9.53
N GLU A 27 9.67 -9.61 -8.25
CA GLU A 27 10.70 -9.90 -7.24
C GLU A 27 10.33 -11.11 -6.36
N GLY A 28 9.16 -11.71 -6.58
CA GLY A 28 8.64 -12.86 -5.83
C GLY A 28 7.96 -12.49 -4.52
N ASN A 29 7.67 -11.20 -4.28
CA ASN A 29 6.96 -10.77 -3.09
C ASN A 29 5.45 -10.93 -3.27
N GLU A 30 4.77 -11.36 -2.21
CA GLU A 30 3.32 -11.45 -2.20
C GLU A 30 2.68 -10.06 -2.29
N VAL A 31 1.86 -9.84 -3.31
CA VAL A 31 1.06 -8.63 -3.48
C VAL A 31 -0.41 -9.00 -3.38
N VAL A 32 -1.11 -8.30 -2.49
CA VAL A 32 -2.56 -8.46 -2.33
C VAL A 32 -3.25 -7.23 -2.91
N SER A 33 -4.34 -7.42 -3.64
CA SER A 33 -5.08 -6.31 -4.23
C SER A 33 -6.57 -6.37 -3.97
N ILE A 34 -7.18 -5.20 -3.85
CA ILE A 34 -8.62 -5.01 -3.85
C ILE A 34 -8.97 -4.11 -5.04
N THR A 35 -9.75 -4.61 -5.98
CA THR A 35 -10.20 -3.85 -7.15
C THR A 35 -11.70 -3.65 -7.16
N ALA A 36 -12.17 -2.57 -7.79
CA ALA A 36 -13.60 -2.29 -7.93
C ALA A 36 -13.91 -1.45 -9.18
N GLY A 37 -15.20 -1.46 -9.58
CA GLY A 37 -15.69 -0.66 -10.70
C GLY A 37 -15.18 -1.17 -12.04
N GLU A 38 -15.41 -2.44 -12.31
CA GLU A 38 -15.08 -3.13 -13.56
C GLU A 38 -15.65 -2.39 -14.79
N TYR A 39 -14.85 -2.29 -15.85
CA TYR A 39 -15.26 -1.77 -17.15
C TYR A 39 -14.43 -2.42 -18.26
N GLU A 40 -14.91 -2.36 -19.51
CA GLU A 40 -14.18 -2.81 -20.69
C GLU A 40 -13.53 -1.61 -21.36
N ASN A 41 -12.23 -1.70 -21.68
CA ASN A 41 -11.53 -0.67 -22.45
C ASN A 41 -11.82 -0.81 -23.97
N ASP A 42 -11.34 0.13 -24.77
CA ASP A 42 -11.54 0.12 -26.23
C ASP A 42 -10.90 -1.09 -26.94
N GLU A 43 -10.02 -1.83 -26.25
CA GLU A 43 -9.33 -3.03 -26.74
C GLU A 43 -10.04 -4.34 -26.33
N GLY A 44 -11.16 -4.25 -25.60
CA GLY A 44 -11.92 -5.40 -25.12
C GLY A 44 -11.36 -6.03 -23.84
N GLU A 45 -10.46 -5.34 -23.14
CA GLU A 45 -9.83 -5.84 -21.92
C GLU A 45 -10.58 -5.37 -20.66
N THR A 46 -10.72 -6.27 -19.69
CA THR A 46 -11.31 -5.96 -18.39
C THR A 46 -10.37 -5.09 -17.56
N CYS A 47 -10.84 -3.89 -17.22
CA CYS A 47 -10.14 -2.89 -16.42
C CYS A 47 -10.94 -2.53 -15.16
N TYR A 48 -10.30 -1.88 -14.18
CA TYR A 48 -10.93 -1.48 -12.92
C TYR A 48 -10.70 0.01 -12.64
N LYS A 49 -11.76 0.70 -12.20
CA LYS A 49 -11.69 2.14 -11.84
C LYS A 49 -10.99 2.39 -10.51
N PHE A 50 -10.97 1.39 -9.63
CA PHE A 50 -10.30 1.46 -8.35
C PHE A 50 -9.40 0.24 -8.19
N ILE A 51 -8.16 0.48 -7.82
CA ILE A 51 -7.17 -0.55 -7.51
C ILE A 51 -6.45 -0.10 -6.24
N CYS A 52 -6.59 -0.87 -5.17
CA CYS A 52 -5.78 -0.76 -3.96
C CYS A 52 -4.84 -1.95 -3.90
N ARG A 53 -3.54 -1.69 -3.96
CA ARG A 53 -2.51 -2.71 -3.72
C ARG A 53 -2.02 -2.60 -2.29
N VAL A 54 -1.83 -3.75 -1.66
CA VAL A 54 -1.33 -3.90 -0.31
C VAL A 54 -0.05 -4.71 -0.38
N SER A 55 1.03 -4.14 0.15
CA SER A 55 2.29 -4.84 0.38
C SER A 55 2.61 -4.84 1.87
N TYR A 56 3.14 -5.95 2.34
CA TYR A 56 3.70 -6.09 3.68
C TYR A 56 5.21 -6.16 3.56
N THR A 57 5.91 -5.35 4.35
CA THR A 57 7.36 -5.35 4.41
C THR A 57 7.80 -5.42 5.86
N GLU A 58 8.66 -6.38 6.15
CA GLU A 58 9.35 -6.51 7.42
C GLU A 58 10.80 -6.06 7.24
N TYR A 59 11.25 -5.17 8.11
CA TYR A 59 12.58 -4.58 8.06
C TYR A 59 13.46 -5.28 9.10
N ASP A 60 14.67 -5.67 8.70
CA ASP A 60 15.65 -6.21 9.63
C ASP A 60 16.35 -5.05 10.36
N PRO A 61 16.23 -4.93 11.70
CA PRO A 61 16.94 -3.91 12.46
C PRO A 61 18.47 -4.03 12.36
N GLU A 62 19.03 -5.22 12.07
CA GLU A 62 20.47 -5.41 11.93
C GLU A 62 21.01 -4.85 10.60
N GLU A 63 20.16 -4.76 9.58
CA GLU A 63 20.48 -4.16 8.28
C GLU A 63 20.15 -2.65 8.21
N ALA A 64 19.49 -2.12 9.25
CA ALA A 64 19.10 -0.73 9.28
C ALA A 64 20.28 0.18 9.68
N ASP A 65 20.46 1.30 8.97
CA ASP A 65 21.42 2.34 9.36
C ASP A 65 21.18 2.79 10.81
N GLU A 66 22.21 3.27 11.51
CA GLU A 66 22.11 3.70 12.93
C GLU A 66 21.03 4.75 13.20
N GLU A 67 20.56 5.46 12.16
CA GLU A 67 19.47 6.43 12.25
C GLU A 67 18.07 5.80 12.13
N PHE A 68 17.95 4.56 11.65
CA PHE A 68 16.68 3.83 11.56
C PHE A 68 16.31 3.26 12.94
N THR A 69 15.20 3.74 13.47
CA THR A 69 14.60 3.25 14.72
C THR A 69 13.14 2.91 14.45
N SER A 70 12.57 2.02 15.25
CA SER A 70 11.12 1.75 15.20
C SER A 70 10.26 3.02 15.29
N ASP A 71 10.73 4.05 16.02
CA ASP A 71 9.97 5.26 16.23
C ASP A 71 9.91 6.21 15.03
N ASN A 72 10.98 6.27 14.24
CA ASN A 72 11.10 7.13 13.07
C ASN A 72 10.99 6.37 11.74
N LEU A 73 10.79 5.04 11.77
CA LEU A 73 10.64 4.17 10.61
C LEU A 73 9.72 4.75 9.52
N LEU A 74 8.47 5.09 9.88
CA LEU A 74 7.53 5.65 8.92
C LEU A 74 7.94 7.02 8.38
N ASP A 75 8.56 7.85 9.21
CA ASP A 75 9.00 9.18 8.79
C ASP A 75 10.13 9.08 7.77
N LEU A 76 11.10 8.22 8.01
CA LEU A 76 12.21 7.97 7.09
C LEU A 76 11.73 7.36 5.77
N LEU A 77 10.80 6.38 5.82
CA LEU A 77 10.18 5.82 4.62
C LEU A 77 9.41 6.88 3.82
N ALA A 78 8.69 7.78 4.51
CA ALA A 78 7.98 8.88 3.86
C ALA A 78 8.94 9.91 3.24
N GLU A 79 10.08 10.18 3.88
CA GLU A 79 11.08 11.14 3.39
C GLU A 79 11.80 10.68 2.13
N ARG A 80 11.99 9.36 1.98
CA ARG A 80 12.50 8.76 0.74
C ARG A 80 11.56 8.96 -0.46
N MET A 81 10.30 9.37 -0.24
CA MET A 81 9.33 9.64 -1.31
C MET A 81 9.35 11.11 -1.73
N GLU A 82 10.19 11.42 -2.72
CA GLU A 82 10.26 12.75 -3.35
C GLU A 82 8.92 13.18 -3.97
N ASP A 83 8.72 14.49 -4.14
CA ASP A 83 7.54 15.11 -4.78
C ASP A 83 6.18 14.67 -4.18
N SER A 84 6.15 14.55 -2.85
CA SER A 84 4.96 14.09 -2.12
C SER A 84 4.47 15.09 -1.08
N ARG A 85 3.15 15.07 -0.84
CA ARG A 85 2.53 15.73 0.33
C ARG A 85 2.20 14.67 1.36
N ARG A 86 2.69 14.86 2.59
CA ARG A 86 2.50 13.91 3.70
C ARG A 86 1.57 14.47 4.78
N MET A 87 0.79 13.58 5.38
CA MET A 87 -0.06 13.87 6.53
C MET A 87 0.01 12.70 7.51
N LYS A 88 0.42 12.97 8.74
CA LYS A 88 0.35 11.98 9.82
C LYS A 88 -1.09 11.88 10.31
N LEU A 89 -1.63 10.67 10.34
CA LEU A 89 -2.94 10.43 10.95
C LEU A 89 -2.78 10.26 12.46
N PRO A 90 -3.65 10.88 13.27
CA PRO A 90 -3.66 10.65 14.71
C PRO A 90 -4.17 9.23 15.01
N GLY A 91 -3.56 8.57 15.99
CA GLY A 91 -4.02 7.28 16.51
C GLY A 91 -3.01 6.15 16.37
N THR A 92 -3.47 4.93 16.66
CA THR A 92 -2.72 3.68 16.57
C THR A 92 -3.46 2.72 15.62
N PRO A 93 -2.77 2.01 14.71
CA PRO A 93 -1.32 2.05 14.46
C PRO A 93 -0.82 3.39 13.90
N LYS A 94 0.48 3.69 14.09
CA LYS A 94 1.11 4.88 13.49
C LYS A 94 0.89 4.83 11.98
N THR A 95 0.39 5.91 11.41
CA THR A 95 0.00 5.96 9.98
C THR A 95 0.39 7.28 9.34
N ILE A 96 0.99 7.22 8.16
CA ILE A 96 1.28 8.39 7.30
C ILE A 96 0.57 8.20 5.97
N LEU A 97 -0.26 9.18 5.60
CA LEU A 97 -0.81 9.31 4.25
C LEU A 97 0.11 10.18 3.41
N ILE A 98 0.41 9.70 2.20
CA ILE A 98 1.31 10.32 1.25
C ILE A 98 0.56 10.47 -0.07
N ASN A 99 0.39 11.70 -0.55
CA ASN A 99 -0.08 11.97 -1.90
C ASN A 99 1.13 12.29 -2.78
N LYS A 100 1.47 11.36 -3.67
CA LYS A 100 2.62 11.49 -4.57
C LYS A 100 2.16 11.93 -5.95
N GLY A 101 2.74 13.03 -6.44
CA GLY A 101 2.57 13.43 -7.83
C GLY A 101 3.41 12.57 -8.75
N MET A 102 2.81 12.00 -9.79
CA MET A 102 3.50 11.21 -10.80
C MET A 102 3.38 11.95 -12.14
N PRO A 103 4.39 12.74 -12.55
CA PRO A 103 4.39 13.36 -13.87
C PRO A 103 4.60 12.28 -14.94
N PHE A 104 3.72 12.21 -15.92
CA PHE A 104 3.88 11.35 -17.09
C PHE A 104 3.81 12.20 -18.35
N SER A 105 4.75 12.00 -19.28
CA SER A 105 4.82 12.73 -20.54
C SER A 105 4.19 11.89 -21.65
N ILE A 106 3.09 12.37 -22.22
CA ILE A 106 2.47 11.76 -23.40
C ILE A 106 2.57 12.78 -24.54
N PHE A 107 3.26 12.39 -25.62
CA PHE A 107 3.47 13.25 -26.81
C PHE A 107 4.01 14.66 -26.46
N GLY A 108 4.92 14.75 -25.48
CA GLY A 108 5.52 16.01 -25.05
C GLY A 108 4.63 16.89 -24.15
N ARG A 109 3.44 16.44 -23.79
CA ARG A 109 2.60 17.08 -22.75
C ARG A 109 2.78 16.35 -21.42
N VAL A 110 3.15 17.09 -20.40
CA VAL A 110 3.23 16.58 -19.02
C VAL A 110 1.82 16.54 -18.43
N MET A 111 1.32 15.33 -18.22
CA MET A 111 0.13 15.07 -17.40
C MET A 111 0.55 14.77 -15.96
N LYS A 112 -0.26 15.20 -15.00
CA LYS A 112 -0.06 14.87 -13.58
C LYS A 112 -1.07 13.79 -13.19
N MET A 113 -0.55 12.61 -12.82
CA MET A 113 -1.32 11.63 -12.06
C MET A 113 -0.98 11.76 -10.59
N PHE A 114 -1.85 11.26 -9.73
CA PHE A 114 -1.62 11.23 -8.29
C PHE A 114 -1.81 9.81 -7.80
N ALA A 115 -0.90 9.34 -6.94
CA ALA A 115 -1.11 8.16 -6.14
C ALA A 115 -1.30 8.58 -4.69
N SER A 116 -2.25 7.94 -4.02
CA SER A 116 -2.35 8.01 -2.56
C SER A 116 -1.75 6.74 -1.98
N ILE A 117 -0.79 6.92 -1.07
CA ILE A 117 -0.05 5.86 -0.41
C ILE A 117 -0.31 5.98 1.09
N GLY A 118 -0.77 4.92 1.73
CA GLY A 118 -0.85 4.82 3.19
C GLY A 118 0.28 3.94 3.71
N LEU A 119 1.16 4.48 4.53
CA LEU A 119 2.15 3.70 5.29
C LEU A 119 1.62 3.49 6.70
N ILE A 120 1.45 2.22 7.08
CA ILE A 120 0.87 1.81 8.37
C ILE A 120 1.87 0.91 9.08
N GLN A 121 2.39 1.35 10.22
CA GLN A 121 3.32 0.53 11.01
C GLN A 121 2.53 -0.41 11.91
N VAL A 122 2.56 -1.70 11.58
CA VAL A 122 1.76 -2.75 12.26
C VAL A 122 2.52 -3.47 13.37
N SER A 123 3.85 -3.38 13.37
CA SER A 123 4.74 -3.84 14.44
C SER A 123 5.91 -2.86 14.57
N ASP A 124 6.87 -3.13 15.47
CA ASP A 124 8.04 -2.28 15.64
C ASP A 124 8.83 -2.10 14.32
N TRP A 125 8.89 -3.14 13.47
CA TRP A 125 9.68 -3.18 12.24
C TRP A 125 8.91 -3.64 11.01
N SER A 126 7.59 -3.74 11.09
CA SER A 126 6.76 -4.15 9.96
C SER A 126 5.83 -3.03 9.53
N VAL A 127 5.78 -2.79 8.23
CA VAL A 127 4.96 -1.75 7.59
C VAL A 127 4.06 -2.39 6.55
N LEU A 128 2.77 -2.07 6.63
CA LEU A 128 1.83 -2.24 5.53
C LEU A 128 1.82 -0.98 4.68
N GLN A 129 2.00 -1.15 3.37
CA GLN A 129 1.86 -0.08 2.40
C GLN A 129 0.61 -0.32 1.55
N LEU A 130 -0.30 0.66 1.58
CA LEU A 130 -1.51 0.69 0.77
C LEU A 130 -1.30 1.67 -0.37
N ILE A 131 -1.42 1.25 -1.63
CA ILE A 131 -1.23 2.10 -2.80
C ILE A 131 -2.52 2.13 -3.61
N THR A 132 -3.10 3.33 -3.75
CA THR A 132 -4.23 3.59 -4.62
C THR A 132 -3.83 4.57 -5.72
N LYS A 133 -4.21 4.26 -6.96
CA LYS A 133 -3.93 5.06 -8.16
C LYS A 133 -5.22 5.41 -8.88
#